data_AF-A0A7V6PDE1-F1
#
_entry.id   AF-A0A7V6PDE1-F1
#
_cell.length_a   1.000
_cell.length_b   1.000
_cell.length_c   1.000
_cell.angle_alpha   90.00
_cell.angle_beta   90.00
_cell.angle_gamma   90.00
#
_symmetry.space_group_name_H-M   'P 1'
#
loop_
_entity.id
_entity.type
_entity.pdbx_description
1 polymer ?
#
loop_
_entity_poly.entity_id
_entity_poly.type
_entity_poly.pdbx_seq_one_letter_code
_entity_poly.pdbx_strand_id
1 'polypeptide(L)'
;MNTRMLATSLVLSGALVGCGKEPAKPIEVKLDPLSSFKVIAEKCQGAFNASDNLVPGKTGGFVRIEITPGPMSFDVKKTDSLVSPYTAYIDLTFAEKALAAPTEEAARAWDGVAIVTMQHWRLLYALQDGKWTLQEELYSFAMPSAGITEQAPTKMSAGAISKRVPSALSCTPSQG
;
A
#
# COMPACT_ATOMS: atom_id res chain seq x y z
N MET A 1 70.43 3.13 -2.01
CA MET A 1 70.81 3.65 -3.34
C MET A 1 69.61 4.41 -3.91
N ASN A 2 69.89 5.61 -4.42
CA ASN A 2 69.04 6.64 -5.04
C ASN A 2 67.90 6.09 -5.95
N THR A 3 66.75 6.75 -6.12
CA THR A 3 66.63 8.07 -6.81
C THR A 3 65.27 8.74 -6.54
N ARG A 4 65.30 10.08 -6.42
CA ARG A 4 64.18 11.03 -6.29
C ARG A 4 63.41 11.23 -7.60
N MET A 5 62.13 11.63 -7.53
CA MET A 5 61.61 12.77 -8.29
C MET A 5 60.35 13.38 -7.63
N LEU A 6 60.50 14.65 -7.22
CA LEU A 6 59.49 15.70 -7.01
C LEU A 6 58.88 16.08 -8.38
N ALA A 7 57.80 16.85 -8.59
CA ALA A 7 56.69 17.43 -7.84
C ALA A 7 55.84 18.15 -8.92
N THR A 8 54.53 18.36 -8.73
CA THR A 8 53.90 19.58 -9.27
C THR A 8 52.75 19.99 -8.37
N SER A 9 52.91 21.19 -7.81
CA SER A 9 51.99 21.90 -6.95
C SER A 9 50.76 22.39 -7.72
N LEU A 10 49.60 22.42 -7.07
CA LEU A 10 48.66 23.52 -7.26
C LEU A 10 48.34 24.10 -5.88
N VAL A 11 48.86 25.30 -5.65
CA VAL A 11 48.52 26.16 -4.51
C VAL A 11 47.27 26.94 -4.91
N LEU A 12 46.24 26.95 -4.07
CA LEU A 12 45.35 28.09 -3.99
C LEU A 12 45.16 28.46 -2.53
N SER A 13 45.92 29.48 -2.11
CA SER A 13 45.77 30.15 -0.84
C SER A 13 44.47 30.96 -0.82
N GLY A 14 43.61 30.68 0.15
CA GLY A 14 42.53 31.57 0.58
C GLY A 14 42.64 31.75 2.09
N ALA A 15 42.81 32.99 2.53
CA ALA A 15 43.13 33.40 3.88
C ALA A 15 42.00 33.19 4.90
N LEU A 16 42.43 33.14 6.17
CA LEU A 16 41.68 33.20 7.44
C LEU A 16 40.57 34.27 7.46
N VAL A 17 39.41 33.95 8.05
CA VAL A 17 38.65 34.71 9.09
C VAL A 17 37.24 34.12 9.23
N GLY A 18 36.88 33.72 10.46
CA GLY A 18 35.53 33.95 10.99
C GLY A 18 34.48 32.84 10.89
N CYS A 19 33.85 32.59 12.04
CA CYS A 19 32.61 31.84 12.27
C CYS A 19 32.70 30.32 12.13
N GLY A 20 32.95 29.67 13.27
CA GLY A 20 32.48 28.30 13.49
C GLY A 20 30.97 28.24 13.29
N LYS A 21 30.54 27.83 12.11
CA LYS A 21 29.25 27.17 11.96
C LYS A 21 29.54 25.70 12.14
N GLU A 22 29.18 25.20 13.32
CA GLU A 22 28.97 23.77 13.53
C GLU A 22 28.22 23.22 12.29
N PRO A 23 28.69 22.12 11.67
CA PRO A 23 27.97 21.55 10.54
C PRO A 23 26.55 21.29 11.01
N ALA A 24 25.57 21.88 10.30
CA ALA A 24 24.17 21.73 10.68
C ALA A 24 23.89 20.25 10.87
N LYS A 25 23.53 19.85 12.10
CA LYS A 25 23.11 18.48 12.38
C LYS A 25 22.09 18.10 11.31
N PRO A 26 22.22 16.91 10.68
CA PRO A 26 21.19 16.42 9.78
C PRO A 26 19.85 16.60 10.49
N ILE A 27 18.93 17.32 9.85
CA ILE A 27 17.57 17.42 10.35
C ILE A 27 17.01 16.01 10.19
N GLU A 28 17.11 15.18 11.23
CA GLU A 28 16.32 13.97 11.35
C GLU A 28 14.87 14.43 11.36
N VAL A 29 14.23 14.36 10.20
CA VAL A 29 12.78 14.49 10.11
C VAL A 29 12.23 13.28 10.85
N LYS A 30 11.95 13.46 12.14
CA LYS A 30 11.32 12.45 12.98
C LYS A 30 9.92 12.22 12.42
N LEU A 31 9.77 11.17 11.61
CA LEU A 31 8.50 10.76 11.05
C LEU A 31 7.50 10.55 12.19
N ASP A 32 6.38 11.26 12.18
CA ASP A 32 5.26 10.94 13.06
C ASP A 32 4.54 9.68 12.53
N PRO A 33 4.62 8.53 13.21
CA PRO A 33 4.10 7.27 12.67
C PRO A 33 2.60 7.33 12.41
N LEU A 34 1.83 7.96 13.31
CA LEU A 34 0.39 8.04 13.17
C LEU A 34 -0.02 8.92 11.98
N SER A 35 0.48 10.16 11.91
CA SER A 35 0.12 11.07 10.82
C SER A 35 0.61 10.55 9.47
N SER A 36 1.81 9.98 9.40
CA SER A 36 2.32 9.38 8.16
C SER A 36 1.50 8.18 7.70
N PHE A 37 1.04 7.33 8.64
CA PHE A 37 0.20 6.19 8.30
C PHE A 37 -1.22 6.61 7.90
N LYS A 38 -1.77 7.64 8.55
CA LYS A 38 -3.10 8.19 8.22
C LYS A 38 -3.20 8.59 6.74
N VAL A 39 -2.14 9.14 6.16
CA VAL A 39 -2.10 9.46 4.71
C VAL A 39 -2.29 8.21 3.84
N ILE A 40 -1.73 7.06 4.25
CA ILE A 40 -1.90 5.78 3.54
C ILE A 40 -3.34 5.30 3.69
N ALA A 41 -3.90 5.35 4.90
CA ALA A 41 -5.28 4.97 5.17
C ALA A 41 -6.28 5.83 4.36
N GLU A 42 -6.12 7.15 4.32
CA GLU A 42 -6.99 8.05 3.55
C GLU A 42 -6.93 7.77 2.04
N LYS A 43 -5.72 7.54 1.50
CA LYS A 43 -5.54 7.16 0.10
C LYS A 43 -6.19 5.81 -0.22
N CYS A 44 -6.10 4.87 0.70
CA CYS A 44 -6.70 3.56 0.56
C CYS A 44 -8.24 3.66 0.60
N GLN A 45 -8.81 4.42 1.54
CA GLN A 45 -10.25 4.73 1.56
C GLN A 45 -10.73 5.32 0.23
N GLY A 46 -10.01 6.32 -0.29
CA GLY A 46 -10.35 6.97 -1.55
C GLY A 46 -10.38 6.00 -2.74
N ALA A 47 -9.47 5.03 -2.78
CA ALA A 47 -9.42 4.02 -3.83
C ALA A 47 -10.63 3.09 -3.83
N PHE A 48 -11.09 2.65 -2.65
CA PHE A 48 -12.28 1.80 -2.53
C PHE A 48 -13.56 2.59 -2.83
N ASN A 49 -13.64 3.87 -2.44
CA ASN A 49 -14.79 4.72 -2.74
C ASN A 49 -14.99 5.00 -4.23
N ALA A 50 -13.93 4.93 -5.03
CA ALA A 50 -13.95 5.27 -6.46
C ALA A 50 -13.99 4.03 -7.38
N SER A 51 -14.16 2.82 -6.83
CA SER A 51 -13.91 1.58 -7.59
C SER A 51 -15.14 1.04 -8.34
N ASP A 52 -15.16 1.25 -9.65
CA ASP A 52 -15.93 0.49 -10.65
C ASP A 52 -14.92 -0.10 -11.62
N ASN A 53 -14.75 -1.42 -11.59
CA ASN A 53 -13.68 -2.09 -12.31
C ASN A 53 -14.25 -3.04 -13.37
N LEU A 54 -13.66 -2.99 -14.56
CA LEU A 54 -13.89 -3.96 -15.61
C LEU A 54 -12.58 -4.70 -15.89
N VAL A 55 -12.57 -6.00 -15.66
CA VAL A 55 -11.36 -6.83 -15.76
C VAL A 55 -11.59 -8.02 -16.70
N PRO A 56 -10.56 -8.49 -17.43
CA PRO A 56 -10.67 -9.72 -18.21
C PRO A 56 -10.97 -10.94 -17.33
N GLY A 57 -11.90 -11.79 -17.78
CA GLY A 57 -12.24 -13.04 -17.11
C GLY A 57 -11.16 -14.12 -17.30
N LYS A 58 -10.93 -14.95 -16.28
CA LYS A 58 -9.93 -16.04 -16.35
C LYS A 58 -10.24 -17.10 -17.42
N THR A 59 -11.51 -17.27 -17.77
CA THR A 59 -12.01 -18.26 -18.73
C THR A 59 -12.42 -17.63 -20.07
N GLY A 60 -11.93 -16.43 -20.37
CA GLY A 60 -12.44 -15.58 -21.43
C GLY A 60 -13.59 -14.68 -20.95
N GLY A 61 -14.00 -13.73 -21.81
CA GLY A 61 -15.00 -12.72 -21.47
C GLY A 61 -14.49 -11.65 -20.49
N PHE A 62 -15.43 -10.95 -19.86
CA PHE A 62 -15.17 -9.81 -18.98
C PHE A 62 -15.92 -9.98 -17.66
N VAL A 63 -15.33 -9.48 -16.58
CA VAL A 63 -15.95 -9.41 -15.28
C VAL A 63 -16.05 -7.94 -14.88
N ARG A 64 -17.26 -7.46 -14.64
CA ARG A 64 -17.48 -6.16 -14.00
C ARG A 64 -17.59 -6.36 -12.50
N ILE A 65 -16.92 -5.48 -11.76
CA ILE A 65 -16.85 -5.47 -10.30
C ILE A 65 -17.28 -4.08 -9.84
N GLU A 66 -18.38 -4.01 -9.09
CA GLU A 66 -18.79 -2.82 -8.36
C GLU A 66 -18.52 -3.06 -6.87
N ILE A 67 -17.89 -2.08 -6.24
CA ILE A 67 -17.58 -2.11 -4.82
C ILE A 67 -18.45 -1.07 -4.12
N THR A 68 -19.19 -1.52 -3.11
CA THR A 68 -19.84 -0.65 -2.14
C THR A 68 -18.99 -0.63 -0.87
N PRO A 69 -18.25 0.45 -0.59
CA PRO A 69 -17.38 0.54 0.57
C PRO A 69 -18.22 0.47 1.86
N GLY A 70 -17.74 -0.32 2.82
CA GLY A 70 -18.22 -0.35 4.19
C GLY A 70 -17.28 0.40 5.14
N PRO A 71 -17.43 0.19 6.44
CA PRO A 71 -16.51 0.73 7.44
C PRO A 71 -15.04 0.40 7.14
N MET A 72 -14.20 1.40 7.39
CA MET A 72 -12.75 1.28 7.41
C MET A 72 -12.22 1.79 8.75
N SER A 73 -11.25 1.08 9.30
CA SER A 73 -10.55 1.48 10.52
C SER A 73 -9.06 1.23 10.38
N PHE A 74 -8.27 1.98 11.13
CA PHE A 74 -6.82 1.77 11.17
C PHE A 74 -6.28 2.08 12.56
N ASP A 75 -5.13 1.50 12.88
CA ASP A 75 -4.41 1.80 14.11
C ASP A 75 -2.90 1.70 13.88
N VAL A 76 -2.13 2.39 14.72
CA VAL A 76 -0.67 2.39 14.73
C VAL A 76 -0.19 2.05 16.13
N LYS A 77 0.60 0.99 16.24
CA LYS A 77 1.12 0.47 17.50
C LYS A 77 2.63 0.54 17.53
N LYS A 78 3.19 1.02 18.64
CA LYS A 78 4.63 0.89 18.93
C LYS A 78 4.96 -0.55 19.31
N THR A 79 6.11 -1.04 18.84
CA THR A 79 6.63 -2.37 19.19
C THR A 79 7.96 -2.26 19.92
N ASP A 80 8.44 -3.40 20.42
CA ASP A 80 9.78 -3.52 21.02
C ASP A 80 10.89 -3.78 19.97
N SER A 81 10.53 -3.90 18.69
CA SER A 81 11.48 -4.14 17.61
C SER A 81 12.27 -2.88 17.26
N LEU A 82 13.59 -2.99 17.21
CA LEU A 82 14.45 -1.92 16.69
C LEU A 82 14.35 -1.77 15.17
N VAL A 83 14.04 -2.87 14.46
CA VAL A 83 13.94 -2.90 12.99
C VAL A 83 12.56 -2.42 12.53
N SER A 84 11.52 -2.67 13.33
CA SER A 84 10.14 -2.29 13.02
C SER A 84 9.49 -1.66 14.24
N PRO A 85 9.95 -0.46 14.66
CA PRO A 85 9.52 0.19 15.90
C PRO A 85 8.02 0.49 15.95
N TYR A 86 7.35 0.51 14.79
CA TYR A 86 5.91 0.61 14.69
C TYR A 86 5.35 -0.41 13.72
N THR A 87 4.17 -0.94 14.06
CA THR A 87 3.31 -1.69 13.16
C THR A 87 1.97 -0.98 13.05
N ALA A 88 1.26 -1.26 11.98
CA ALA A 88 -0.04 -0.67 11.74
C ALA A 88 -0.93 -1.65 10.99
N TYR A 89 -2.24 -1.41 11.05
CA TYR A 89 -3.18 -2.12 10.20
C TYR A 89 -4.21 -1.19 9.61
N ILE A 90 -4.77 -1.63 8.49
CA ILE A 90 -5.99 -1.10 7.91
C ILE A 90 -6.97 -2.27 7.80
N ASP A 91 -8.15 -2.10 8.39
CA ASP A 91 -9.29 -3.00 8.20
C ASP A 91 -10.30 -2.36 7.26
N LEU A 92 -10.74 -3.14 6.29
CA LEU A 92 -11.62 -2.73 5.20
C LEU A 92 -12.79 -3.71 5.17
N THR A 93 -14.02 -3.22 5.22
CA THR A 93 -15.17 -4.04 4.86
C THR A 93 -15.84 -3.46 3.63
N PHE A 94 -16.32 -4.29 2.72
CA PHE A 94 -17.04 -3.83 1.53
C PHE A 94 -17.91 -4.93 0.96
N ALA A 95 -18.98 -4.53 0.26
CA ALA A 95 -19.74 -5.45 -0.58
C ALA A 95 -19.17 -5.39 -2.00
N GLU A 96 -18.85 -6.55 -2.57
CA GLU A 96 -18.42 -6.69 -3.95
C GLU A 96 -19.56 -7.33 -4.74
N LYS A 97 -20.03 -6.65 -5.79
CA LYS A 97 -20.90 -7.23 -6.81
C LYS A 97 -20.04 -7.59 -8.01
N ALA A 98 -20.05 -8.85 -8.41
CA ALA A 98 -19.35 -9.32 -9.58
C ALA A 98 -20.33 -9.87 -10.62
N LEU A 99 -20.20 -9.41 -11.87
CA LEU A 99 -20.93 -9.91 -13.02
C LEU A 99 -19.93 -10.40 -14.08
N ALA A 100 -20.03 -11.68 -14.45
CA ALA A 100 -19.30 -12.22 -15.60
C ALA A 100 -20.16 -12.13 -16.86
N ALA A 101 -19.58 -11.68 -17.96
CA ALA A 101 -20.24 -11.54 -19.26
C ALA A 101 -19.32 -11.97 -20.41
N PRO A 102 -19.86 -12.41 -21.55
CA PRO A 102 -19.05 -12.89 -22.68
C PRO A 102 -18.32 -11.77 -23.43
N THR A 103 -18.85 -10.55 -23.42
CA THR A 103 -18.26 -9.38 -24.10
C THR A 103 -18.10 -8.20 -23.15
N GLU A 104 -17.27 -7.24 -23.54
CA GLU A 104 -17.04 -6.03 -22.76
C GLU A 104 -18.31 -5.19 -22.67
N GLU A 105 -19.06 -5.09 -23.77
CA GLU A 105 -20.31 -4.34 -23.88
C GLU A 105 -21.38 -4.92 -22.95
N ALA A 106 -21.51 -6.24 -22.88
CA ALA A 106 -22.46 -6.90 -21.99
C ALA A 106 -22.09 -6.69 -20.50
N ALA A 107 -20.80 -6.75 -20.17
CA ALA A 107 -20.33 -6.43 -18.82
C ALA A 107 -20.58 -4.95 -18.45
N ARG A 108 -20.38 -4.02 -19.40
CA ARG A 108 -20.68 -2.59 -19.22
C ARG A 108 -22.18 -2.31 -19.10
N ALA A 109 -23.02 -3.10 -19.75
CA ALA A 109 -24.47 -2.99 -19.64
C ALA A 109 -25.05 -3.56 -18.32
N TRP A 110 -24.24 -4.28 -17.53
CA TRP A 110 -24.70 -5.04 -16.35
C TRP A 110 -25.79 -6.07 -16.69
N ASP A 111 -25.76 -6.65 -17.88
CA ASP A 111 -26.79 -7.61 -18.31
C ASP A 111 -26.48 -9.02 -17.78
N GLY A 112 -27.05 -9.36 -16.61
CA GLY A 112 -27.00 -10.70 -16.02
C GLY A 112 -27.17 -10.71 -14.50
N VAL A 113 -26.94 -11.88 -13.88
CA VAL A 113 -27.08 -12.07 -12.44
C VAL A 113 -25.74 -11.80 -11.74
N ALA A 114 -25.69 -10.75 -10.92
CA ALA A 114 -24.53 -10.44 -10.12
C ALA A 114 -24.44 -11.31 -8.86
N ILE A 115 -23.24 -11.75 -8.52
CA ILE A 115 -22.95 -12.38 -7.24
C ILE A 115 -22.53 -11.29 -6.26
N VAL A 116 -23.15 -11.26 -5.08
CA VAL A 116 -22.79 -10.34 -4.01
C VAL A 116 -21.94 -11.08 -2.97
N THR A 117 -20.75 -10.58 -2.73
CA THR A 117 -19.82 -11.09 -1.73
C THR A 117 -19.52 -9.99 -0.71
N MET A 118 -19.72 -10.28 0.57
CA MET A 118 -19.23 -9.41 1.64
C MET A 118 -17.76 -9.74 1.87
N GLN A 119 -16.89 -8.76 1.74
CA GLN A 119 -15.44 -8.90 1.87
C GLN A 119 -14.97 -8.15 3.11
N HIS A 120 -14.02 -8.75 3.83
CA HIS A 120 -13.30 -8.11 4.92
C HIS A 120 -11.80 -8.32 4.70
N TRP A 121 -11.07 -7.23 4.49
CA TRP A 121 -9.64 -7.26 4.22
C TRP A 121 -8.89 -6.57 5.36
N ARG A 122 -7.79 -7.17 5.78
CA ARG A 122 -6.87 -6.63 6.78
C ARG A 122 -5.48 -6.51 6.19
N LEU A 123 -4.96 -5.30 6.13
CA LEU A 123 -3.65 -4.96 5.58
C LEU A 123 -2.70 -4.66 6.72
N LEU A 124 -1.60 -5.41 6.83
CA LEU A 124 -0.65 -5.31 7.94
C LEU A 124 0.64 -4.65 7.48
N TYR A 125 1.07 -3.63 8.19
CA TYR A 125 2.25 -2.83 7.84
C TYR A 125 3.27 -2.80 8.98
N ALA A 126 4.52 -2.58 8.61
CA ALA A 126 5.62 -2.29 9.52
C ALA A 126 6.35 -1.02 9.05
N LEU A 127 6.76 -0.17 9.99
CA LEU A 127 7.62 0.97 9.70
C LEU A 127 9.09 0.50 9.75
N GLN A 128 9.76 0.47 8.60
CA GLN A 128 11.14 0.02 8.43
C GLN A 128 11.92 1.13 7.71
N ASP A 129 13.08 1.52 8.24
CA ASP A 129 13.93 2.57 7.65
C ASP A 129 13.17 3.88 7.31
N GLY A 130 12.22 4.27 8.18
CA GLY A 130 11.40 5.46 7.99
C GLY A 130 10.31 5.34 6.92
N LYS A 131 10.06 4.14 6.39
CA LYS A 131 9.03 3.86 5.39
C LYS A 131 8.03 2.81 5.87
N TRP A 132 6.76 3.00 5.55
CA TRP A 132 5.73 2.00 5.79
C TRP A 132 5.76 0.94 4.70
N THR A 133 5.98 -0.30 5.09
CA THR A 133 6.03 -1.45 4.19
C THR A 133 4.88 -2.39 4.51
N LEU A 134 4.07 -2.71 3.50
CA LEU A 134 3.03 -3.75 3.61
C LEU A 134 3.70 -5.11 3.78
N GLN A 135 3.38 -5.79 4.88
CA GLN A 135 3.91 -7.09 5.26
C GLN A 135 2.97 -8.21 4.82
N GLU A 136 1.68 -8.05 5.12
CA GLU A 136 0.68 -9.09 4.86
C GLU A 136 -0.66 -8.50 4.44
N GLU A 137 -1.34 -9.28 3.62
CA GLU A 137 -2.66 -9.04 3.08
C GLU A 137 -3.53 -10.22 3.53
N LEU A 138 -4.53 -9.98 4.37
CA LEU A 138 -5.47 -11.00 4.83
C LEU A 138 -6.86 -10.67 4.27
N TYR A 139 -7.63 -11.70 3.92
CA TYR A 139 -9.03 -11.53 3.54
C TYR A 139 -9.92 -12.64 4.13
N SER A 140 -11.13 -12.27 4.51
CA SER A 140 -12.26 -13.16 4.72
C SER A 140 -13.42 -12.70 3.83
N PHE A 141 -14.37 -13.60 3.60
CA PHE A 141 -15.58 -13.25 2.87
C PHE A 141 -16.78 -14.05 3.38
N ALA A 142 -17.98 -13.52 3.10
CA ALA A 142 -19.26 -14.20 3.24
C ALA A 142 -20.07 -14.05 1.95
N MET A 143 -20.86 -15.06 1.60
CA MET A 143 -21.84 -15.00 0.51
C MET A 143 -23.19 -15.47 1.05
N PRO A 144 -23.97 -14.57 1.69
CA PRO A 144 -25.23 -14.95 2.33
C PRO A 144 -26.23 -15.61 1.37
N SER A 145 -26.28 -15.17 0.10
CA SER A 145 -27.13 -15.75 -0.94
C SER A 145 -26.80 -17.21 -1.26
N ALA A 146 -25.57 -17.64 -0.99
CA ALA A 146 -25.10 -19.02 -1.15
C ALA A 146 -25.07 -19.78 0.18
N GLY A 147 -25.57 -19.19 1.28
CA GLY A 147 -25.50 -19.77 2.63
C GLY A 147 -24.08 -19.83 3.22
N ILE A 148 -23.13 -19.08 2.66
CA ILE A 148 -21.74 -19.08 3.10
C ILE A 148 -21.56 -17.98 4.15
N THR A 149 -21.34 -18.38 5.39
CA THR A 149 -20.95 -17.48 6.50
C THR A 149 -19.52 -17.00 6.35
N GLU A 150 -19.15 -15.96 7.10
CA GLU A 150 -17.79 -15.41 7.07
C GLU A 150 -16.75 -16.51 7.34
N GLN A 151 -15.82 -16.64 6.40
CA GLN A 151 -14.73 -17.60 6.49
C GLN A 151 -13.59 -17.07 7.36
N ALA A 152 -12.75 -17.97 7.86
CA ALA A 152 -11.53 -17.57 8.55
C ALA A 152 -10.62 -16.74 7.62
N PRO A 153 -9.94 -15.68 8.13
CA PRO A 153 -9.02 -14.89 7.33
C PRO A 153 -7.93 -15.75 6.70
N THR A 154 -7.74 -15.58 5.39
CA THR A 154 -6.74 -16.27 4.59
C THR A 154 -5.74 -15.26 4.03
N LYS A 155 -4.47 -15.65 3.93
CA LYS A 155 -3.44 -14.80 3.33
C LYS A 155 -3.64 -14.68 1.81
N MET A 156 -3.62 -13.46 1.30
CA MET A 156 -3.62 -13.19 -0.13
C MET A 156 -2.21 -13.31 -0.71
N SER A 157 -2.12 -13.66 -2.00
CA SER A 157 -0.86 -13.52 -2.73
C SER A 157 -0.46 -12.06 -2.79
N ALA A 158 0.84 -11.74 -2.70
CA ALA A 158 1.32 -10.37 -2.82
C ALA A 158 0.75 -9.65 -4.06
N GLY A 159 0.18 -8.46 -3.86
CA GLY A 159 -0.44 -7.67 -4.92
C GLY A 159 -1.78 -8.23 -5.43
N ALA A 160 -2.45 -9.10 -4.66
CA ALA A 160 -3.81 -9.52 -4.98
C ALA A 160 -4.78 -8.33 -4.96
N ILE A 161 -4.58 -7.40 -4.01
CA ILE A 161 -5.39 -6.18 -3.89
C ILE A 161 -5.37 -5.37 -5.18
N SER A 162 -4.19 -5.08 -5.73
CA SER A 162 -4.06 -4.27 -6.95
C SER A 162 -4.56 -4.98 -8.20
N LYS A 163 -4.55 -6.32 -8.23
CA LYS A 163 -5.17 -7.08 -9.32
C LYS A 163 -6.70 -7.05 -9.25
N ARG A 164 -7.26 -7.01 -8.04
CA ARG A 164 -8.71 -7.02 -7.82
C ARG A 164 -9.31 -5.62 -7.89
N VAL A 165 -8.60 -4.66 -7.33
CA VAL A 165 -8.96 -3.24 -7.24
C VAL A 165 -7.73 -2.42 -7.67
N PRO A 166 -7.55 -2.16 -8.98
CA PRO A 166 -6.38 -1.45 -9.50
C PRO A 166 -6.12 -0.09 -8.83
N SER A 167 -7.17 0.63 -8.45
CA SER A 167 -7.06 1.89 -7.70
C SER A 167 -6.46 1.71 -6.30
N ALA A 168 -6.55 0.52 -5.71
CA ALA A 168 -6.04 0.21 -4.37
C ALA A 168 -4.52 -0.03 -4.32
N LEU A 169 -3.80 0.18 -5.43
CA LEU A 169 -2.33 0.37 -5.39
C LEU A 169 -1.93 1.48 -4.41
N SER A 170 -2.82 2.43 -4.14
CA SER A 170 -2.61 3.47 -3.14
C SER A 170 -2.53 2.94 -1.70
N CYS A 171 -3.08 1.74 -1.43
CA CYS A 171 -2.95 1.01 -0.17
C CYS A 171 -1.58 0.31 -0.03
N THR A 172 -0.82 0.20 -1.12
CA THR A 172 0.46 -0.52 -1.16
C THR A 172 1.60 0.47 -1.42
N PRO A 173 1.97 1.35 -0.46
CA PRO A 173 3.12 2.23 -0.64
C PRO A 173 4.34 1.36 -0.98
N SER A 174 4.96 1.70 -2.11
CA SER A 174 5.92 0.88 -2.83
C SER A 174 7.02 0.31 -1.93
N GLN A 175 7.26 -0.99 -2.09
CA GLN A 175 8.50 -1.70 -1.74
C GLN A 175 9.67 -1.15 -2.57
N GLY A 176 10.02 0.13 -2.37
CA GLY A 176 11.01 0.88 -3.15
C GLY A 176 12.16 1.39 -2.31
#